data_AF-A0A5P8WAK5-F1
#
_entry.id   AF-A0A5P8WAK5-F1
#
_cell.length_a   1.000
_cell.length_b   1.000
_cell.length_c   1.000
_cell.angle_alpha   90.00
_cell.angle_beta   90.00
_cell.angle_gamma   90.00
#
_symmetry.space_group_name_H-M   'P 1'
#
loop_
_entity.id
_entity.type
_entity.pdbx_description
1 polymer ?
#
loop_
_entity_poly.entity_id
_entity_poly.type
_entity_poly.pdbx_seq_one_letter_code
_entity_poly.pdbx_strand_id
1 'polypeptide(L)'
;MLVSKGIVGICFCDSRELVKVLTNAIRKALVEMQLPHLGESISAFYGSMKANQRNKIIADIQGGKVKFIISTSALEAGLDIGSIDATIVHSYPGSILAFRQRAGRAGRQEAGLLVFIPSKRSIMDSYYANHPERLLSDPPEIINFNHNYETILEQHILACCKESKPTQAQIARHFSTSGDAMATPAAGIARQLIGNNQLIFSYNQKLTTNRNLGYVHSKIKFRGNTDQNISYINQDSAEEFEESSASSALREVYPGAIYLAQDFDGNPVQYKSQELNLTEGKAILKPIEATNLFSRPEGSLNFEEIKIAGEAKIINLSQGAARFTPVSAKIKEEIYGYNLYRLEQKWTCTNNRCRNFNLNLPGHIQTCPACNTQLLEREFVELLEENKYKEAFALNYNTFCVRVEINTDARKYFSAIVKNLRKEILNKQKYISNEEKQLFESNETQICVHTLAHQLMLSLPLVEHGANSRDIDFMLIEVPSNYKIVGYFFDTCEHGTGMCDTLVKYLETAFMKAKFLVDNCPCKYGCSSCTTIQRCPDDNKALFKSVGLSLLEEIINPTQTRTINQ
;
A
#
# COMPACT_ATOMS: atom_id res chain seq x y z
N MET A 1 11.11 -14.35 25.04
CA MET A 1 12.56 -14.51 25.30
C MET A 1 13.30 -13.19 25.48
N LEU A 2 13.19 -12.18 24.59
CA LEU A 2 13.90 -10.90 24.79
C LEU A 2 13.41 -10.17 26.05
N VAL A 3 12.10 -10.01 26.20
CA VAL A 3 11.47 -9.37 27.36
C VAL A 3 11.86 -10.06 28.67
N SER A 4 11.86 -11.41 28.71
CA SER A 4 12.27 -12.19 29.88
C SER A 4 13.75 -12.06 30.24
N LYS A 5 14.59 -11.53 29.33
CA LYS A 5 15.99 -11.19 29.59
C LYS A 5 16.20 -9.71 29.95
N GLY A 6 15.12 -8.93 30.06
CA GLY A 6 15.18 -7.50 30.37
C GLY A 6 15.63 -6.60 29.20
N ILE A 7 15.70 -7.15 27.99
CA ILE A 7 16.14 -6.43 26.78
C ILE A 7 15.07 -5.40 26.40
N VAL A 8 15.49 -4.14 26.21
CA VAL A 8 14.62 -3.06 25.75
C VAL A 8 14.59 -3.05 24.22
N GLY A 9 13.39 -3.09 23.63
CA GLY A 9 13.27 -3.28 22.19
C GLY A 9 12.02 -2.72 21.53
N ILE A 10 12.08 -2.65 20.20
CA ILE A 10 10.93 -2.32 19.36
C ILE A 10 10.73 -3.44 18.33
N CYS A 11 9.50 -3.88 18.11
CA CYS A 11 9.12 -4.68 16.96
C CYS A 11 8.27 -3.85 16.00
N PHE A 12 8.75 -3.69 14.78
CA PHE A 12 8.03 -3.01 13.71
C PHE A 12 7.18 -3.98 12.91
N CYS A 13 5.92 -3.63 12.71
CA CYS A 13 4.94 -4.33 11.89
C CYS A 13 4.38 -3.41 10.80
N ASP A 14 3.84 -3.98 9.72
CA ASP A 14 3.38 -3.19 8.57
C ASP A 14 1.91 -2.72 8.67
N SER A 15 1.13 -3.21 9.64
CA SER A 15 -0.26 -2.80 9.85
C SER A 15 -0.62 -2.64 11.33
N ARG A 16 -1.61 -1.77 11.61
CA ARG A 16 -2.16 -1.56 12.96
C ARG A 16 -2.80 -2.83 13.52
N GLU A 17 -3.54 -3.54 12.69
CA GLU A 17 -4.14 -4.82 13.05
C GLU A 17 -3.07 -5.81 13.54
N LEU A 18 -1.97 -5.97 12.80
CA LEU A 18 -0.88 -6.86 13.18
C LEU A 18 -0.18 -6.41 14.47
N VAL A 19 0.02 -5.10 14.68
CA VAL A 19 0.56 -4.58 15.94
C VAL A 19 -0.30 -5.03 17.12
N LYS A 20 -1.62 -4.90 17.01
CA LYS A 20 -2.58 -5.23 18.07
C LYS A 20 -2.65 -6.74 18.31
N VAL A 21 -2.77 -7.53 17.24
CA VAL A 21 -2.80 -8.99 17.30
C VAL A 21 -1.51 -9.54 17.90
N LEU A 22 -0.35 -9.05 17.45
CA LEU A 22 0.96 -9.50 17.95
C LEU A 22 1.18 -9.12 19.41
N THR A 23 0.78 -7.91 19.82
CA THR A 23 0.85 -7.47 21.22
C THR A 23 0.09 -8.44 22.14
N ASN A 24 -1.13 -8.80 21.75
CA ASN A 24 -1.96 -9.74 22.51
C ASN A 24 -1.42 -11.16 22.50
N ALA A 25 -0.94 -11.63 21.35
CA ALA A 25 -0.34 -12.95 21.22
C ALA A 25 0.90 -13.10 22.14
N ILE A 26 1.77 -12.08 22.20
CA ILE A 26 2.94 -12.10 23.08
C ILE A 26 2.51 -12.12 24.55
N ARG A 27 1.52 -11.31 24.94
CA ARG A 27 1.00 -11.31 26.32
C ARG A 27 0.39 -12.66 26.71
N LYS A 28 -0.39 -13.28 25.82
CA LYS A 28 -0.95 -14.63 26.04
C LYS A 28 0.18 -15.65 26.22
N ALA A 29 1.19 -15.63 25.36
CA ALA A 29 2.34 -16.51 25.46
C ALA A 29 3.12 -16.31 26.78
N LEU A 30 3.23 -15.07 27.29
CA LEU A 30 3.85 -14.81 28.60
C LEU A 30 3.05 -15.41 29.76
N VAL A 31 1.72 -15.38 29.70
CA VAL A 31 0.86 -16.06 30.70
C VAL A 31 1.11 -17.57 30.67
N GLU A 32 1.13 -18.17 29.48
CA GLU A 32 1.41 -19.61 29.30
C GLU A 32 2.81 -20.01 29.79
N MET A 33 3.79 -19.12 29.64
CA MET A 33 5.15 -19.28 30.17
C MET A 33 5.27 -18.98 31.68
N GLN A 34 4.16 -18.73 32.39
CA GLN A 34 4.15 -18.37 33.82
C GLN A 34 4.90 -17.07 34.14
N LEU A 35 4.95 -16.14 33.19
CA LEU A 35 5.56 -14.81 33.32
C LEU A 35 4.53 -13.68 33.08
N PRO A 36 3.33 -13.71 33.70
CA PRO A 36 2.28 -12.73 33.42
C PRO A 36 2.67 -11.29 33.77
N HIS A 37 3.53 -11.11 34.78
CA HIS A 37 4.04 -9.80 35.21
C HIS A 37 4.83 -9.07 34.11
N LEU A 38 5.39 -9.80 33.13
CA LEU A 38 6.07 -9.19 31.98
C LEU A 38 5.08 -8.66 30.93
N GLY A 39 3.81 -9.03 31.00
CA GLY A 39 2.78 -8.57 30.05
C GLY A 39 2.59 -7.05 30.07
N GLU A 40 2.71 -6.43 31.25
CA GLU A 40 2.64 -4.98 31.45
C GLU A 40 3.84 -4.22 30.85
N SER A 41 4.96 -4.93 30.64
CA SER A 41 6.16 -4.37 30.02
C SER A 41 6.11 -4.33 28.49
N ILE A 42 5.00 -4.76 27.89
CA ILE A 42 4.77 -4.75 26.44
C ILE A 42 3.65 -3.76 26.13
N SER A 43 3.86 -2.89 25.15
CA SER A 43 2.80 -1.99 24.67
C SER A 43 2.75 -1.90 23.14
N ALA A 44 1.56 -1.60 22.61
CA ALA A 44 1.40 -1.24 21.20
C ALA A 44 1.65 0.26 21.00
N PHE A 45 2.09 0.65 19.80
CA PHE A 45 2.26 2.06 19.43
C PHE A 45 1.96 2.29 17.96
N TYR A 46 0.91 3.05 17.65
CA TYR A 46 0.50 3.32 16.27
C TYR A 46 -0.14 4.70 16.10
N GLY A 47 -0.21 5.15 14.85
CA GLY A 47 -0.55 6.53 14.51
C GLY A 47 -1.95 7.00 14.92
N SER A 48 -2.94 6.10 14.98
CA SER A 48 -4.32 6.44 15.36
C SER A 48 -4.54 6.62 16.87
N MET A 49 -3.54 6.31 17.70
CA MET A 49 -3.61 6.53 19.14
C MET A 49 -3.57 8.03 19.46
N LYS A 50 -4.31 8.42 20.48
CA LYS A 50 -4.31 9.81 20.97
C LYS A 50 -2.93 10.26 21.43
N ALA A 51 -2.66 11.55 21.28
CA ALA A 51 -1.37 12.15 21.63
C ALA A 51 -0.98 11.92 23.10
N ASN A 52 -1.92 12.03 24.04
CA ASN A 52 -1.67 11.76 25.46
C ASN A 52 -1.24 10.31 25.73
N GLN A 53 -1.89 9.32 25.09
CA GLN A 53 -1.54 7.91 25.21
C GLN A 53 -0.17 7.61 24.60
N ARG A 54 0.14 8.18 23.42
CA ARG A 54 1.48 8.06 22.81
C ARG A 54 2.56 8.63 23.72
N ASN A 55 2.35 9.83 24.27
CA ASN A 55 3.31 10.47 25.18
C ASN A 55 3.53 9.65 26.45
N LYS A 56 2.46 9.05 27.00
CA LYS A 56 2.54 8.13 28.14
C LYS A 56 3.41 6.92 27.82
N ILE A 57 3.20 6.26 26.67
CA ILE A 57 3.98 5.08 26.28
C ILE A 57 5.46 5.44 26.08
N ILE A 58 5.76 6.61 25.51
CA ILE A 58 7.14 7.12 25.36
C ILE A 58 7.77 7.36 26.75
N ALA A 59 7.04 7.95 27.69
CA ALA A 59 7.53 8.13 29.05
C ALA A 59 7.72 6.78 29.78
N ASP A 60 6.81 5.82 29.57
CA ASP A 60 6.87 4.50 30.21
C ASP A 60 8.09 3.70 29.73
N ILE A 61 8.48 3.78 28.46
CA ILE A 61 9.69 3.11 27.97
C ILE A 61 10.97 3.81 28.45
N GLN A 62 11.00 5.15 28.45
CA GLN A 62 12.12 5.92 28.99
C GLN A 62 12.31 5.70 30.49
N GLY A 63 11.19 5.56 31.23
CA GLY A 63 11.18 5.22 32.65
C GLY A 63 11.39 3.73 32.95
N GLY A 64 11.53 2.89 31.92
CA GLY A 64 11.82 1.46 32.04
C GLY A 64 10.63 0.59 32.49
N LYS A 65 9.42 1.15 32.59
CA LYS A 65 8.16 0.41 32.86
C LYS A 65 7.81 -0.48 31.66
N VAL A 66 7.85 0.09 30.47
CA VAL A 66 7.74 -0.66 29.21
C VAL A 66 9.14 -1.06 28.77
N LYS A 67 9.31 -2.34 28.45
CA LYS A 67 10.55 -2.89 27.88
C LYS A 67 10.42 -3.11 26.38
N PHE A 68 9.23 -3.37 25.87
CA PHE A 68 9.08 -3.75 24.48
C PHE A 68 7.87 -3.08 23.84
N ILE A 69 8.09 -2.37 22.73
CA ILE A 69 7.01 -1.72 21.98
C ILE A 69 6.78 -2.46 20.66
N ILE A 70 5.53 -2.81 20.36
CA ILE A 70 5.12 -3.27 19.03
C ILE A 70 4.56 -2.05 18.28
N SER A 71 5.14 -1.69 17.14
CA SER A 71 4.79 -0.43 16.47
C SER A 71 4.63 -0.57 14.96
N THR A 72 3.85 0.33 14.36
CA THR A 72 3.89 0.58 12.91
C THR A 72 5.09 1.47 12.56
N SER A 73 5.09 2.12 11.39
CA SER A 73 6.06 3.17 11.05
C SER A 73 6.00 4.41 11.96
N ALA A 74 5.07 4.46 12.93
CA ALA A 74 4.92 5.59 13.85
C ALA A 74 6.17 5.87 14.71
N LEU A 75 6.99 4.86 14.99
CA LEU A 75 8.29 5.02 15.67
C LEU A 75 9.49 4.98 14.71
N GLU A 76 9.27 4.96 13.40
CA GLU A 76 10.33 4.82 12.39
C GLU A 76 11.23 6.06 12.33
N ALA A 77 10.66 7.27 12.34
CA ALA A 77 11.41 8.54 12.27
C ALA A 77 11.00 9.53 13.40
N GLY A 78 11.95 10.34 13.86
CA GLY A 78 11.67 11.61 14.57
C GLY A 78 11.44 11.58 16.08
N LEU A 79 11.22 10.43 16.71
CA LEU A 79 11.07 10.34 18.18
C LEU A 79 12.35 9.86 18.87
N ASP A 80 12.76 10.56 19.93
CA ASP A 80 13.83 10.12 20.81
C ASP A 80 13.26 9.26 21.95
N ILE A 81 13.48 7.96 21.84
CA ILE A 81 12.92 6.94 22.75
C ILE A 81 14.02 6.45 23.72
N GLY A 82 15.22 7.04 23.67
CA GLY A 82 16.37 6.59 24.45
C GLY A 82 17.16 5.46 23.80
N SER A 83 17.97 4.77 24.60
CA SER A 83 18.77 3.61 24.18
C SER A 83 17.89 2.37 24.02
N ILE A 84 17.85 1.82 22.81
CA ILE A 84 17.16 0.57 22.49
C ILE A 84 18.22 -0.49 22.19
N ASP A 85 18.07 -1.65 22.82
CA ASP A 85 19.01 -2.76 22.70
C ASP A 85 18.72 -3.62 21.48
N ALA A 86 17.43 -3.78 21.13
CA ALA A 86 16.99 -4.66 20.06
C ALA A 86 15.89 -4.07 19.17
N THR A 87 16.03 -4.24 17.87
CA THR A 87 14.95 -4.00 16.90
C THR A 87 14.57 -5.30 16.22
N ILE A 88 13.27 -5.59 16.20
CA ILE A 88 12.66 -6.61 15.36
C ILE A 88 11.95 -5.93 14.20
N VAL A 89 12.18 -6.40 12.99
CA VAL A 89 11.43 -5.98 11.79
C VAL A 89 10.63 -7.18 11.31
N HIS A 90 9.32 -7.15 11.55
CA HIS A 90 8.39 -8.18 11.11
C HIS A 90 7.84 -7.81 9.73
N SER A 91 8.27 -8.54 8.71
CA SER A 91 8.06 -8.27 7.28
C SER A 91 8.86 -7.09 6.72
N TYR A 92 9.14 -7.13 5.41
CA TYR A 92 9.89 -6.07 4.73
C TYR A 92 9.03 -4.78 4.64
N PRO A 93 9.51 -3.63 5.13
CA PRO A 93 8.71 -2.41 5.28
C PRO A 93 8.35 -1.69 3.97
N GLY A 94 8.70 -2.28 2.83
CA GLY A 94 8.49 -1.75 1.49
C GLY A 94 9.68 -1.02 0.90
N SER A 95 10.62 -0.52 1.71
CA SER A 95 11.84 0.15 1.25
C SER A 95 13.07 -0.17 2.09
N ILE A 96 14.25 -0.16 1.47
CA ILE A 96 15.55 -0.29 2.11
C ILE A 96 15.76 0.86 3.08
N LEU A 97 15.35 2.08 2.69
CA LEU A 97 15.40 3.23 3.57
C LEU A 97 14.60 3.00 4.87
N ALA A 98 13.36 2.52 4.76
CA ALA A 98 12.51 2.25 5.92
C ALA A 98 13.10 1.12 6.78
N PHE A 99 13.62 0.07 6.15
CA PHE A 99 14.28 -1.03 6.87
C PHE A 99 15.46 -0.53 7.69
N ARG A 100 16.30 0.33 7.11
CA ARG A 100 17.46 0.90 7.81
C ARG A 100 17.08 1.89 8.89
N GLN A 101 16.04 2.70 8.68
CA GLN A 101 15.53 3.59 9.73
C GLN A 101 14.99 2.82 10.92
N ARG A 102 14.25 1.73 10.67
CA ARG A 102 13.80 0.80 11.72
C ARG A 102 15.00 0.15 12.40
N ALA A 103 15.93 -0.44 11.65
CA ALA A 103 17.11 -1.10 12.19
C ALA A 103 17.99 -0.17 13.05
N GLY A 104 18.19 1.07 12.61
CA GLY A 104 18.97 2.10 13.32
C GLY A 104 18.28 2.65 14.59
N ARG A 105 17.13 2.10 15.00
CA ARG A 105 16.56 2.36 16.32
C ARG A 105 17.33 1.66 17.43
N ALA A 106 17.88 0.49 17.16
CA ALA A 106 18.81 -0.17 18.08
C ALA A 106 20.27 0.20 17.77
N GLY A 107 21.10 0.18 18.80
CA GLY A 107 22.55 0.28 18.64
C GLY A 107 23.10 1.70 18.33
N ARG A 108 22.53 2.73 18.95
CA ARG A 108 22.97 4.13 18.78
C ARG A 108 24.27 4.48 19.51
N GLN A 109 24.48 3.89 20.69
CA GLN A 109 25.66 4.15 21.54
C GLN A 109 26.54 2.90 21.65
N GLU A 110 25.91 1.73 21.79
CA GLU A 110 26.58 0.43 21.86
C GLU A 110 26.09 -0.50 20.74
N ALA A 111 26.62 -1.72 20.66
CA ALA A 111 26.13 -2.71 19.70
C ALA A 111 24.67 -3.08 19.97
N GLY A 112 23.82 -2.99 18.95
CA GLY A 112 22.40 -3.36 19.01
C GLY A 112 22.12 -4.70 18.32
N LEU A 113 21.01 -5.34 18.70
CA LEU A 113 20.49 -6.54 18.04
C LEU A 113 19.45 -6.16 16.97
N LEU A 114 19.64 -6.65 15.74
CA LEU A 114 18.64 -6.59 14.68
C LEU A 114 18.10 -7.99 14.37
N VAL A 115 16.78 -8.16 14.37
CA VAL A 115 16.11 -9.40 13.97
C VAL A 115 15.13 -9.11 12.84
N PHE A 116 15.31 -9.75 11.69
CA PHE A 116 14.34 -9.72 10.59
C PHE A 116 13.48 -11.00 10.61
N ILE A 117 12.16 -10.85 10.65
CA ILE A 117 11.20 -11.96 10.65
C ILE A 117 10.42 -11.92 9.32
N PRO A 118 10.79 -12.74 8.32
CA PRO A 118 10.11 -12.75 7.03
C PRO A 118 8.76 -13.48 7.10
N SER A 119 7.74 -12.91 6.45
CA SER A 119 6.45 -13.54 6.20
C SER A 119 6.53 -14.49 5.01
N LYS A 120 6.16 -15.77 5.22
CA LYS A 120 6.10 -16.78 4.14
C LYS A 120 5.12 -16.44 3.02
N ARG A 121 4.18 -15.52 3.26
CA ARG A 121 3.17 -15.10 2.28
C ARG A 121 3.67 -14.00 1.35
N SER A 122 4.79 -13.37 1.69
CA SER A 122 5.35 -12.25 0.96
C SER A 122 6.49 -12.72 0.07
N ILE A 123 6.35 -12.53 -1.25
CA ILE A 123 7.43 -12.78 -2.22
C ILE A 123 8.65 -11.93 -1.85
N MET A 124 8.41 -10.72 -1.34
CA MET A 124 9.44 -9.80 -0.89
C MET A 124 10.26 -10.32 0.26
N ASP A 125 9.57 -10.83 1.25
CA ASP A 125 10.20 -11.35 2.45
C ASP A 125 10.97 -12.62 2.14
N SER A 126 10.44 -13.46 1.25
CA SER A 126 11.14 -14.65 0.74
C SER A 126 12.44 -14.27 0.03
N TYR A 127 12.42 -13.22 -0.82
CA TYR A 127 13.62 -12.73 -1.49
C TYR A 127 14.68 -12.25 -0.49
N TYR A 128 14.32 -11.38 0.45
CA TYR A 128 15.29 -10.87 1.44
C TYR A 128 15.68 -11.89 2.50
N ALA A 129 14.88 -12.94 2.74
CA ALA A 129 15.28 -14.06 3.58
C ALA A 129 16.41 -14.87 2.93
N ASN A 130 16.41 -14.99 1.60
CA ASN A 130 17.47 -15.67 0.84
C ASN A 130 18.69 -14.77 0.54
N HIS A 131 18.50 -13.44 0.60
CA HIS A 131 19.52 -12.42 0.34
C HIS A 131 19.56 -11.34 1.43
N PRO A 132 19.77 -11.70 2.71
CA PRO A 132 19.67 -10.76 3.83
C PRO A 132 20.74 -9.67 3.80
N GLU A 133 21.90 -9.94 3.20
CA GLU A 133 22.99 -8.95 3.03
C GLU A 133 22.52 -7.69 2.31
N ARG A 134 21.58 -7.84 1.37
CA ARG A 134 21.04 -6.76 0.54
C ARG A 134 20.28 -5.70 1.33
N LEU A 135 19.63 -6.09 2.42
CA LEU A 135 18.94 -5.16 3.32
C LEU A 135 19.90 -4.08 3.86
N LEU A 136 21.18 -4.43 4.03
CA LEU A 136 22.23 -3.56 4.57
C LEU A 136 23.20 -3.04 3.50
N SER A 137 23.37 -3.72 2.38
CA SER A 137 24.30 -3.30 1.32
C SER A 137 23.66 -2.48 0.18
N ASP A 138 22.40 -2.72 -0.17
CA ASP A 138 21.79 -2.07 -1.34
C ASP A 138 21.69 -0.55 -1.15
N PRO A 139 21.81 0.28 -2.19
CA PRO A 139 21.58 1.71 -2.03
C PRO A 139 20.12 1.97 -1.63
N PRO A 140 19.85 2.93 -0.72
CA PRO A 140 18.49 3.40 -0.46
C PRO A 140 17.84 3.92 -1.74
N GLU A 141 16.51 3.91 -1.78
CA GLU A 141 15.73 4.38 -2.92
C GLU A 141 16.01 5.86 -3.24
N ILE A 142 16.05 6.19 -4.52
CA ILE A 142 16.17 7.57 -4.99
C ILE A 142 14.81 8.24 -4.82
N ILE A 143 14.81 9.41 -4.18
CA ILE A 143 13.61 10.24 -4.03
C ILE A 143 13.65 11.33 -5.11
N ASN A 144 12.61 11.40 -5.91
CA ASN A 144 12.43 12.42 -6.92
C ASN A 144 11.11 13.16 -6.70
N PHE A 145 11.06 14.45 -7.04
CA PHE A 145 9.93 15.33 -6.78
C PHE A 145 9.53 16.09 -8.04
N ASN A 146 8.23 16.06 -8.37
CA ASN A 146 7.68 16.91 -9.41
C ASN A 146 7.21 18.26 -8.85
N HIS A 147 8.15 19.20 -8.69
CA HIS A 147 7.83 20.55 -8.23
C HIS A 147 7.01 21.38 -9.24
N ASN A 148 6.92 20.93 -10.50
CA ASN A 148 6.20 21.61 -11.58
C ASN A 148 4.85 20.96 -11.89
N TYR A 149 4.34 20.07 -11.02
CA TYR A 149 3.03 19.50 -11.25
C TYR A 149 1.96 20.59 -11.22
N GLU A 150 1.19 20.69 -12.31
CA GLU A 150 0.31 21.82 -12.60
C GLU A 150 -0.66 22.12 -11.46
N THR A 151 -1.31 21.09 -10.91
CA THR A 151 -2.29 21.23 -9.83
C THR A 151 -1.66 21.76 -8.54
N ILE A 152 -0.47 21.27 -8.17
CA ILE A 152 0.25 21.76 -6.98
C ILE A 152 0.72 23.19 -7.22
N LEU A 153 1.31 23.44 -8.40
CA LEU A 153 1.85 24.74 -8.76
C LEU A 153 0.76 25.82 -8.84
N GLU A 154 -0.42 25.51 -9.37
CA GLU A 154 -1.58 26.40 -9.38
C GLU A 154 -1.94 26.88 -7.98
N GLN A 155 -2.07 25.94 -7.03
CA GLN A 155 -2.44 26.27 -5.66
C GLN A 155 -1.39 27.15 -4.98
N HIS A 156 -0.10 26.87 -5.20
CA HIS A 156 0.99 27.67 -4.65
C HIS A 156 1.10 29.06 -5.29
N ILE A 157 0.83 29.20 -6.59
CA ILE A 157 0.76 30.51 -7.25
C ILE A 157 -0.40 31.33 -6.68
N LEU A 158 -1.58 30.73 -6.45
CA LEU A 158 -2.70 31.41 -5.81
C LEU A 158 -2.36 31.89 -4.40
N ALA A 159 -1.72 31.05 -3.57
CA ALA A 159 -1.26 31.46 -2.24
C ALA A 159 -0.22 32.59 -2.30
N CYS A 160 0.77 32.48 -3.19
CA CYS A 160 1.78 33.52 -3.38
C CYS A 160 1.15 34.88 -3.77
N CYS A 161 0.18 34.86 -4.69
CA CYS A 161 -0.57 36.04 -5.11
C CYS A 161 -1.43 36.62 -3.99
N LYS A 162 -1.97 35.79 -3.09
CA LYS A 162 -2.72 36.23 -1.91
C LYS A 162 -1.83 36.96 -0.91
N GLU A 163 -0.61 36.46 -0.69
CA GLU A 163 0.32 36.95 0.33
C GLU A 163 1.11 38.17 -0.12
N SER A 164 1.74 38.10 -1.29
CA SER A 164 2.81 39.03 -1.68
C SER A 164 2.47 39.93 -2.87
N LYS A 165 1.39 39.59 -3.59
CA LYS A 165 0.95 40.26 -4.82
C LYS A 165 2.08 40.46 -5.85
N PRO A 166 2.68 39.38 -6.36
CA PRO A 166 3.78 39.46 -7.31
C PRO A 166 3.26 39.91 -8.69
N THR A 167 4.15 40.42 -9.53
CA THR A 167 3.90 40.59 -10.97
C THR A 167 4.03 39.24 -11.69
N GLN A 168 3.49 39.14 -12.91
CA GLN A 168 3.62 37.92 -13.71
C GLN A 168 5.09 37.53 -13.96
N ALA A 169 5.97 38.52 -14.17
CA ALA A 169 7.41 38.29 -14.32
C ALA A 169 8.05 37.74 -13.04
N GLN A 170 7.60 38.19 -11.86
CA GLN A 170 8.06 37.65 -10.58
C GLN A 170 7.58 36.21 -10.37
N ILE A 171 6.33 35.89 -10.71
CA ILE A 171 5.84 34.50 -10.65
C ILE A 171 6.71 33.61 -11.54
N ALA A 172 6.93 34.02 -12.79
CA ALA A 172 7.71 33.22 -13.71
C ALA A 172 9.15 33.03 -13.23
N ARG A 173 9.76 34.05 -12.61
CA ARG A 173 11.11 33.97 -12.01
C ARG A 173 11.19 33.08 -10.77
N HIS A 174 10.20 33.13 -9.89
CA HIS A 174 10.22 32.41 -8.61
C HIS A 174 9.85 30.94 -8.76
N PHE A 175 9.04 30.61 -9.75
CA PHE A 175 8.54 29.26 -10.00
C PHE A 175 9.13 28.62 -11.27
N SER A 176 10.26 29.13 -11.77
CA SER A 176 11.03 28.48 -12.84
C SER A 176 12.39 27.98 -12.37
N THR A 177 12.76 26.80 -12.86
CA THR A 177 14.10 26.22 -12.68
C THR A 177 15.10 26.68 -13.76
N SER A 178 14.62 27.31 -14.84
CA SER A 178 15.43 27.79 -15.96
C SER A 178 15.31 29.31 -16.11
N GLY A 179 16.41 29.97 -16.48
CA GLY A 179 16.56 31.44 -16.56
C GLY A 179 15.74 32.14 -17.65
N ASP A 180 14.87 31.44 -18.37
CA ASP A 180 14.05 32.01 -19.44
C ASP A 180 12.62 32.27 -18.95
N ALA A 181 12.36 33.49 -18.48
CA ALA A 181 11.20 33.84 -17.65
C ALA A 181 9.85 33.90 -18.39
N MET A 182 9.77 33.65 -19.70
CA MET A 182 8.54 33.86 -20.49
C MET A 182 7.91 32.59 -21.09
N ALA A 183 8.61 31.44 -21.02
CA ALA A 183 8.13 30.15 -21.54
C ALA A 183 8.00 29.07 -20.44
N THR A 184 7.81 29.48 -19.19
CA THR A 184 7.78 28.55 -18.05
C THR A 184 6.36 28.03 -17.78
N PRO A 185 6.20 26.78 -17.30
CA PRO A 185 4.89 26.25 -16.90
C PRO A 185 4.13 27.19 -15.95
N ALA A 186 4.84 27.80 -14.99
CA ALA A 186 4.29 28.80 -14.08
C ALA A 186 3.70 30.04 -14.78
N ALA A 187 4.35 30.56 -15.83
CA ALA A 187 3.83 31.68 -16.60
C ALA A 187 2.56 31.29 -17.40
N GLY A 188 2.51 30.05 -17.90
CA GLY A 188 1.32 29.46 -18.52
C GLY A 188 0.15 29.38 -17.53
N ILE A 189 0.38 28.77 -16.38
CA ILE A 189 -0.62 28.61 -15.30
C ILE A 189 -1.12 29.97 -14.82
N ALA A 190 -0.22 30.95 -14.61
CA ALA A 190 -0.63 32.30 -14.22
C ALA A 190 -1.56 32.95 -15.26
N ARG A 191 -1.29 32.78 -16.57
CA ARG A 191 -2.18 33.27 -17.63
C ARG A 191 -3.54 32.58 -17.62
N GLN A 192 -3.56 31.26 -17.41
CA GLN A 192 -4.79 30.48 -17.30
C GLN A 192 -5.62 30.91 -16.09
N LEU A 193 -4.99 31.10 -14.93
CA LEU A 193 -5.63 31.61 -13.72
C LEU A 193 -6.21 33.02 -13.90
N ILE A 194 -5.55 33.88 -14.67
CA ILE A 194 -6.08 35.20 -15.05
C ILE A 194 -7.29 35.03 -15.97
N GLY A 195 -7.20 34.18 -16.99
CA GLY A 195 -8.29 33.88 -17.93
C GLY A 195 -9.53 33.29 -17.24
N ASN A 196 -9.31 32.46 -16.21
CA ASN A 196 -10.35 31.86 -15.37
C ASN A 196 -10.88 32.80 -14.28
N ASN A 197 -10.45 34.07 -14.25
CA ASN A 197 -10.82 35.07 -13.26
C ASN A 197 -10.49 34.67 -11.81
N GLN A 198 -9.52 33.77 -11.62
CA GLN A 198 -9.00 33.37 -10.31
C GLN A 198 -7.93 34.34 -9.82
N LEU A 199 -7.13 34.90 -10.73
CA LEU A 199 -6.21 36.00 -10.49
C LEU A 199 -6.69 37.27 -11.21
N ILE A 200 -6.51 38.42 -10.55
CA ILE A 200 -6.85 39.73 -11.10
C ILE A 200 -5.67 40.69 -10.95
N PHE A 201 -5.56 41.62 -11.89
CA PHE A 201 -4.59 42.70 -11.79
C PHE A 201 -4.99 43.70 -10.69
N SER A 202 -4.01 44.08 -9.89
CA SER A 202 -4.04 45.12 -8.87
C SER A 202 -3.12 46.27 -9.31
N TYR A 203 -2.86 47.21 -8.39
CA TYR A 203 -1.98 48.36 -8.67
C TYR A 203 -0.59 47.92 -9.12
N ASN A 204 0.01 48.65 -10.07
CA ASN A 204 1.33 48.38 -10.65
C ASN A 204 1.50 46.98 -11.28
N GLN A 205 0.50 46.50 -12.03
CA GLN A 205 0.53 45.19 -12.71
C GLN A 205 0.77 43.98 -11.78
N LYS A 206 0.56 44.16 -10.47
CA LYS A 206 0.62 43.08 -9.49
C LYS A 206 -0.60 42.19 -9.61
N LEU A 207 -0.47 40.91 -9.31
CA LEU A 207 -1.56 39.95 -9.32
C LEU A 207 -2.02 39.66 -7.91
N THR A 208 -3.33 39.61 -7.70
CA THR A 208 -3.94 39.17 -6.44
C THR A 208 -5.04 38.15 -6.75
N THR A 209 -5.34 37.28 -5.80
CA THR A 209 -6.48 36.37 -5.92
C THR A 209 -7.79 37.15 -5.95
N ASN A 210 -8.75 36.68 -6.76
CA ASN A 210 -10.12 37.17 -6.72
C ASN A 210 -10.73 36.96 -5.33
N ARG A 211 -11.49 37.95 -4.83
CA ARG A 211 -12.13 37.90 -3.50
C ARG A 211 -13.08 36.71 -3.35
N ASN A 212 -13.70 36.28 -4.44
CA ASN A 212 -14.67 35.18 -4.44
C ASN A 212 -14.04 33.80 -4.16
N LEU A 213 -12.72 33.66 -4.26
CA LEU A 213 -12.03 32.40 -3.96
C LEU A 213 -11.90 32.12 -2.46
N GLY A 214 -12.18 33.12 -1.61
CA GLY A 214 -12.07 32.99 -0.16
C GLY A 214 -10.62 32.80 0.31
N TYR A 215 -10.44 31.91 1.29
CA TYR A 215 -9.13 31.58 1.86
C TYR A 215 -8.48 30.46 1.04
N VAL A 216 -7.59 30.80 0.11
CA VAL A 216 -6.97 29.84 -0.82
C VAL A 216 -6.05 28.84 -0.12
N HIS A 217 -5.44 29.22 1.00
CA HIS A 217 -4.52 28.37 1.75
C HIS A 217 -5.17 27.12 2.35
N SER A 218 -6.47 27.15 2.68
CA SER A 218 -7.15 25.95 3.20
C SER A 218 -7.28 24.84 2.18
N LYS A 219 -7.17 25.18 0.88
CA LYS A 219 -7.18 24.22 -0.24
C LYS A 219 -5.83 23.55 -0.46
N ILE A 220 -4.72 24.14 0.03
CA ILE A 220 -3.39 23.53 -0.09
C ILE A 220 -3.26 22.41 0.93
N LYS A 221 -3.15 21.17 0.43
CA LYS A 221 -2.95 19.97 1.25
C LYS A 221 -1.55 19.43 1.03
N PHE A 222 -0.63 19.72 1.94
CA PHE A 222 0.78 19.29 1.85
C PHE A 222 0.99 17.77 1.82
N ARG A 223 0.03 16.98 2.31
CA ARG A 223 0.15 15.51 2.40
C ARG A 223 -0.80 14.74 1.50
N GLY A 224 -1.41 15.39 0.50
CA GLY A 224 -2.20 14.75 -0.58
C GLY A 224 -3.52 14.10 -0.14
N ASN A 225 -3.60 13.61 1.09
CA ASN A 225 -4.77 13.00 1.66
C ASN A 225 -4.95 13.49 3.09
N THR A 226 -6.09 14.09 3.35
CA THR A 226 -6.86 13.68 4.50
C THR A 226 -8.30 13.78 4.05
N ASP A 227 -8.85 12.66 3.61
CA ASP A 227 -10.21 12.31 4.02
C ASP A 227 -10.51 12.91 5.39
N GLN A 228 -11.71 13.45 5.59
CA GLN A 228 -12.15 13.87 6.92
C GLN A 228 -11.76 12.79 7.95
N ASN A 229 -11.02 13.20 8.99
CA ASN A 229 -10.65 12.24 10.01
C ASN A 229 -11.92 11.76 10.72
N ILE A 230 -11.93 10.47 11.05
CA ILE A 230 -13.01 9.80 11.75
C ILE A 230 -12.55 9.57 13.19
N SER A 231 -13.20 10.25 14.12
CA SER A 231 -13.06 10.04 15.56
C SER A 231 -13.80 8.78 15.98
N TYR A 232 -13.11 7.88 16.68
CA TYR A 232 -13.69 6.65 17.23
C TYR A 232 -14.16 6.91 18.65
N ILE A 233 -15.47 6.78 18.88
CA ILE A 233 -16.14 7.15 20.12
C ILE A 233 -16.62 5.88 20.82
N ASN A 234 -16.27 5.71 22.09
CA ASN A 234 -16.79 4.65 22.92
C ASN A 234 -18.26 4.94 23.26
N GLN A 235 -19.16 4.03 22.91
CA GLN A 235 -20.60 4.18 23.15
C GLN A 235 -20.95 4.32 24.65
N ASP A 236 -20.22 3.64 25.53
CA ASP A 236 -20.56 3.57 26.95
C ASP A 236 -20.06 4.81 27.72
N SER A 237 -18.86 5.31 27.38
CA SER A 237 -18.26 6.49 28.04
C SER A 237 -18.48 7.81 27.30
N ALA A 238 -18.90 7.77 26.03
CA ALA A 238 -18.93 8.89 25.09
C ALA A 238 -17.55 9.56 24.85
N GLU A 239 -16.45 8.93 25.29
CA GLU A 239 -15.11 9.43 25.08
C GLU A 239 -14.56 8.95 23.73
N GLU A 240 -13.91 9.86 23.02
CA GLU A 240 -13.10 9.49 21.87
C GLU A 240 -11.81 8.81 22.35
N PHE A 241 -11.41 7.72 21.71
CA PHE A 241 -10.22 6.94 22.10
C PHE A 241 -9.18 6.80 20.98
N GLU A 242 -9.58 6.90 19.71
CA GLU A 242 -8.68 6.85 18.54
C GLU A 242 -9.22 7.70 17.38
N GLU A 243 -8.36 8.02 16.41
CA GLU A 243 -8.72 8.80 15.20
C GLU A 243 -7.98 8.26 13.97
N SER A 244 -8.63 8.21 12.81
CA SER A 244 -7.97 7.81 11.54
C SER A 244 -8.58 8.48 10.31
N SER A 245 -7.98 8.29 9.12
CA SER A 245 -8.57 8.77 7.86
C SER A 245 -9.89 8.05 7.54
N ALA A 246 -10.79 8.69 6.79
CA ALA A 246 -12.04 8.04 6.37
C ALA A 246 -11.82 6.75 5.58
N SER A 247 -10.85 6.70 4.66
CA SER A 247 -10.45 5.47 3.95
C SER A 247 -10.03 4.34 4.89
N SER A 248 -9.30 4.66 5.96
CA SER A 248 -8.94 3.67 6.98
C SER A 248 -10.16 3.20 7.76
N ALA A 249 -11.01 4.15 8.17
CA ALA A 249 -12.20 3.86 8.94
C ALA A 249 -13.21 3.02 8.16
N LEU A 250 -13.35 3.28 6.86
CA LEU A 250 -14.18 2.51 5.95
C LEU A 250 -13.79 1.02 5.92
N ARG A 251 -12.48 0.72 6.03
CA ARG A 251 -11.95 -0.66 6.03
C ARG A 251 -11.84 -1.31 7.41
N GLU A 252 -11.74 -0.53 8.49
CA GLU A 252 -11.45 -1.05 9.83
C GLU A 252 -12.64 -0.97 10.81
N VAL A 253 -13.55 0.00 10.64
CA VAL A 253 -14.66 0.27 11.58
C VAL A 253 -16.02 0.43 10.91
N TYR A 254 -16.24 -0.24 9.78
CA TYR A 254 -17.57 -0.36 9.16
C TYR A 254 -18.59 -0.96 10.16
N PRO A 255 -19.91 -0.67 10.03
CA PRO A 255 -20.90 -1.17 11.00
C PRO A 255 -20.93 -2.70 11.10
N GLY A 256 -20.70 -3.23 12.30
CA GLY A 256 -20.53 -4.67 12.55
C GLY A 256 -19.06 -5.12 12.62
N ALA A 257 -18.10 -4.25 12.30
CA ALA A 257 -16.67 -4.55 12.43
C ALA A 257 -16.31 -4.86 13.89
N ILE A 258 -15.47 -5.87 14.08
CA ILE A 258 -14.82 -6.15 15.36
C ILE A 258 -13.46 -5.45 15.35
N TYR A 259 -13.38 -4.35 16.09
CA TYR A 259 -12.20 -3.52 16.18
C TYR A 259 -11.44 -3.80 17.48
N LEU A 260 -10.18 -4.19 17.35
CA LEU A 260 -9.28 -4.33 18.49
C LEU A 260 -8.61 -2.98 18.75
N ALA A 261 -8.53 -2.54 20.00
CA ALA A 261 -7.85 -1.33 20.43
C ALA A 261 -7.09 -1.58 21.75
N GLN A 262 -6.50 -0.52 22.29
CA GLN A 262 -5.76 -0.55 23.56
C GLN A 262 -6.27 0.58 24.47
N ASP A 263 -6.59 0.27 25.73
CA ASP A 263 -6.93 1.29 26.72
C ASP A 263 -5.70 2.13 27.15
N PHE A 264 -5.92 3.11 28.03
CA PHE A 264 -4.87 4.02 28.48
C PHE A 264 -3.76 3.33 29.30
N ASP A 265 -4.09 2.24 30.01
CA ASP A 265 -3.13 1.44 30.79
C ASP A 265 -2.40 0.39 29.94
N GLY A 266 -2.88 0.21 28.71
CA GLY A 266 -2.27 -0.63 27.72
C GLY A 266 -2.97 -1.98 27.56
N ASN A 267 -4.11 -2.24 28.18
CA ASN A 267 -4.84 -3.51 28.02
C ASN A 267 -5.61 -3.56 26.70
N PRO A 268 -5.73 -4.74 26.08
CA PRO A 268 -6.53 -4.88 24.87
C PRO A 268 -8.02 -4.71 25.19
N VAL A 269 -8.69 -3.91 24.37
CA VAL A 269 -10.14 -3.75 24.43
C VAL A 269 -10.69 -4.06 23.05
N GLN A 270 -11.73 -4.90 22.99
CA GLN A 270 -12.44 -5.19 21.76
C GLN A 270 -13.72 -4.35 21.70
N TYR A 271 -14.01 -3.85 20.51
CA TYR A 271 -15.20 -3.08 20.22
C TYR A 271 -15.94 -3.68 19.04
N LYS A 272 -17.27 -3.59 19.07
CA LYS A 272 -18.11 -3.79 17.89
C LYS A 272 -18.58 -2.44 17.37
N SER A 273 -18.19 -2.10 16.15
CA SER A 273 -18.67 -0.90 15.48
C SER A 273 -20.18 -0.96 15.28
N GLN A 274 -20.90 0.06 15.77
CA GLN A 274 -22.35 0.17 15.61
C GLN A 274 -22.69 1.09 14.45
N GLU A 275 -21.98 2.20 14.32
CA GLU A 275 -22.26 3.24 13.35
C GLU A 275 -20.95 3.84 12.81
N LEU A 276 -20.93 4.11 11.51
CA LEU A 276 -19.88 4.87 10.83
C LEU A 276 -20.53 5.99 10.04
N ASN A 277 -20.31 7.22 10.46
CA ASN A 277 -20.80 8.43 9.80
C ASN A 277 -19.63 9.20 9.20
N LEU A 278 -19.41 8.99 7.89
CA LEU A 278 -18.31 9.61 7.14
C LEU A 278 -18.47 11.14 7.04
N THR A 279 -19.70 11.65 7.00
CA THR A 279 -20.00 13.08 6.87
C THR A 279 -19.74 13.86 8.16
N GLU A 280 -20.11 13.27 9.30
CA GLU A 280 -19.84 13.89 10.61
C GLU A 280 -18.41 13.66 11.10
N GLY A 281 -17.68 12.73 10.48
CA GLY A 281 -16.33 12.38 10.90
C GLY A 281 -16.30 11.54 12.19
N LYS A 282 -17.27 10.65 12.38
CA LYS A 282 -17.44 9.89 13.63
C LYS A 282 -17.77 8.42 13.40
N ALA A 283 -17.25 7.56 14.26
CA ALA A 283 -17.67 6.17 14.37
C ALA A 283 -18.02 5.86 15.83
N ILE A 284 -19.15 5.20 16.07
CA ILE A 284 -19.60 4.81 17.41
C ILE A 284 -19.33 3.32 17.59
N LEU A 285 -18.52 3.00 18.60
CA LEU A 285 -18.02 1.66 18.86
C LEU A 285 -18.42 1.23 20.28
N LYS A 286 -19.08 0.08 20.37
CA LYS A 286 -19.52 -0.50 21.65
C LYS A 286 -18.45 -1.46 22.20
N PRO A 287 -17.97 -1.30 23.44
CA PRO A 287 -17.13 -2.30 24.08
C PRO A 287 -17.82 -3.68 24.10
N ILE A 288 -17.05 -4.74 23.83
CA ILE A 288 -17.52 -6.12 23.93
C ILE A 288 -16.57 -6.94 24.81
N GLU A 289 -17.09 -8.01 25.40
CA GLU A 289 -16.25 -9.00 26.07
C GLU A 289 -15.27 -9.64 25.10
N ALA A 290 -14.11 -10.04 25.62
CA ALA A 290 -13.06 -10.66 24.83
C ALA A 290 -13.59 -11.90 24.12
N THR A 291 -13.52 -11.87 22.78
CA THR A 291 -14.01 -12.93 21.92
C THR A 291 -12.95 -13.34 20.90
N ASN A 292 -13.13 -14.54 20.35
CA ASN A 292 -12.33 -15.08 19.25
C ASN A 292 -12.94 -14.76 17.87
N LEU A 293 -13.93 -13.88 17.83
CA LEU A 293 -14.55 -13.40 16.60
C LEU A 293 -13.72 -12.29 15.97
N PHE A 294 -13.69 -12.24 14.63
CA PHE A 294 -13.13 -11.13 13.87
C PHE A 294 -13.91 -10.96 12.56
N SER A 295 -13.84 -9.78 11.96
CA SER A 295 -14.58 -9.44 10.75
C SER A 295 -13.65 -9.07 9.61
N ARG A 296 -14.08 -9.28 8.36
CA ARG A 296 -13.39 -8.73 7.17
C ARG A 296 -14.39 -7.98 6.28
N PRO A 297 -14.04 -6.79 5.78
CA PRO A 297 -14.93 -6.05 4.88
C PRO A 297 -15.02 -6.76 3.53
N GLU A 298 -16.15 -6.59 2.88
CA GLU A 298 -16.33 -6.86 1.46
C GLU A 298 -16.61 -5.54 0.73
N GLY A 299 -15.79 -5.26 -0.28
CA GLY A 299 -15.86 -4.02 -0.99
C GLY A 299 -15.32 -4.10 -2.41
N SER A 300 -15.47 -2.99 -3.11
CA SER A 300 -15.03 -2.81 -4.49
C SER A 300 -14.51 -1.39 -4.71
N LEU A 301 -13.71 -1.23 -5.76
CA LEU A 301 -13.23 0.06 -6.20
C LEU A 301 -13.67 0.25 -7.65
N ASN A 302 -14.49 1.27 -7.87
CA ASN A 302 -15.15 1.54 -9.15
C ASN A 302 -14.64 2.86 -9.74
N PHE A 303 -14.59 2.94 -11.07
CA PHE A 303 -14.12 4.10 -11.80
C PHE A 303 -15.24 4.65 -12.67
N GLU A 304 -15.66 5.87 -12.38
CA GLU A 304 -16.63 6.63 -13.19
C GLU A 304 -15.86 7.67 -14.01
N GLU A 305 -15.70 7.42 -15.31
CA GLU A 305 -15.02 8.36 -16.21
C GLU A 305 -15.84 9.64 -16.40
N ILE A 306 -15.21 10.78 -16.16
CA ILE A 306 -15.84 12.10 -16.31
C ILE A 306 -15.54 12.66 -17.69
N LYS A 307 -14.25 12.70 -18.07
CA LYS A 307 -13.80 13.25 -19.35
C LYS A 307 -12.44 12.70 -19.77
N ILE A 308 -12.19 12.74 -21.08
CA ILE A 308 -10.85 12.51 -21.64
C ILE A 308 -9.98 13.73 -21.30
N ALA A 309 -8.82 13.48 -20.69
CA ALA A 309 -7.92 14.51 -20.18
C ALA A 309 -6.79 14.86 -21.16
N GLY A 310 -6.55 14.02 -22.18
CA GLY A 310 -5.50 14.25 -23.15
C GLY A 310 -5.53 13.26 -24.32
N GLU A 311 -4.56 13.38 -25.22
CA GLU A 311 -4.42 12.49 -26.37
C GLU A 311 -3.99 11.09 -25.93
N ALA A 312 -4.60 10.07 -26.54
CA ALA A 312 -4.24 8.69 -26.27
C ALA A 312 -2.91 8.32 -26.94
N LYS A 313 -2.01 7.68 -26.19
CA LYS A 313 -0.80 7.08 -26.75
C LYS A 313 -1.06 5.62 -27.15
N ILE A 314 -0.65 5.27 -28.35
CA ILE A 314 -0.81 3.90 -28.88
C ILE A 314 0.56 3.26 -28.98
N ILE A 315 0.69 2.09 -28.37
CA ILE A 315 1.88 1.25 -28.44
C ILE A 315 1.56 0.07 -29.35
N ASN A 316 2.27 -0.03 -30.47
CA ASN A 316 2.13 -1.14 -31.39
C ASN A 316 2.96 -2.33 -30.90
N LEU A 317 2.34 -3.50 -30.87
CA LEU A 317 3.00 -4.77 -30.55
C LEU A 317 3.26 -5.54 -31.86
N SER A 318 3.98 -6.66 -31.81
CA SER A 318 4.14 -7.52 -32.99
C SER A 318 2.79 -7.99 -33.53
N GLN A 319 1.83 -8.18 -32.63
CA GLN A 319 0.44 -8.47 -32.96
C GLN A 319 -0.48 -7.58 -32.12
N GLY A 320 -1.21 -6.68 -32.79
CA GLY A 320 -2.15 -5.78 -32.17
C GLY A 320 -1.51 -4.55 -31.53
N ALA A 321 -2.24 -3.90 -30.63
CA ALA A 321 -1.83 -2.66 -29.99
C ALA A 321 -2.45 -2.48 -28.61
N ALA A 322 -1.75 -1.73 -27.76
CA ALA A 322 -2.23 -1.22 -26.48
C ALA A 322 -2.43 0.29 -26.56
N ARG A 323 -3.56 0.78 -26.06
CA ARG A 323 -3.91 2.20 -26.03
C ARG A 323 -3.95 2.70 -24.59
N PHE A 324 -3.20 3.76 -24.32
CA PHE A 324 -3.12 4.47 -23.05
C PHE A 324 -3.87 5.79 -23.19
N THR A 325 -5.05 5.90 -22.58
CA THR A 325 -5.92 7.07 -22.69
C THR A 325 -5.94 7.83 -21.36
N PRO A 326 -5.44 9.07 -21.29
CA PRO A 326 -5.59 9.92 -20.12
C PRO A 326 -7.06 10.28 -19.90
N VAL A 327 -7.57 10.01 -18.70
CA VAL A 327 -8.94 10.31 -18.31
C VAL A 327 -8.96 10.95 -16.93
N SER A 328 -9.90 11.86 -16.73
CA SER A 328 -10.30 12.27 -15.39
C SER A 328 -11.44 11.37 -14.96
N ALA A 329 -11.28 10.71 -13.81
CA ALA A 329 -12.27 9.79 -13.29
C ALA A 329 -12.57 10.09 -11.82
N LYS A 330 -13.80 9.76 -11.43
CA LYS A 330 -14.21 9.69 -10.04
C LYS A 330 -14.02 8.25 -9.58
N ILE A 331 -13.17 8.05 -8.59
CA ILE A 331 -12.97 6.76 -7.96
C ILE A 331 -13.96 6.65 -6.81
N LYS A 332 -14.72 5.55 -6.80
CA LYS A 332 -15.69 5.21 -5.77
C LYS A 332 -15.23 3.94 -5.07
N GLU A 333 -14.76 4.07 -3.83
CA GLU A 333 -14.42 2.96 -2.95
C GLU A 333 -15.64 2.61 -2.10
N GLU A 334 -16.14 1.38 -2.23
CA GLU A 334 -17.39 0.94 -1.59
C GLU A 334 -17.15 -0.26 -0.69
N ILE A 335 -17.76 -0.25 0.49
CA ILE A 335 -17.95 -1.43 1.34
C ILE A 335 -19.44 -1.75 1.36
N TYR A 336 -19.81 -2.86 0.70
CA TYR A 336 -21.20 -3.31 0.58
C TYR A 336 -21.56 -4.40 1.60
N GLY A 337 -20.60 -4.89 2.37
CA GLY A 337 -20.83 -5.91 3.37
C GLY A 337 -19.59 -6.29 4.16
N TYR A 338 -19.71 -7.33 4.97
CA TYR A 338 -18.60 -7.92 5.70
C TYR A 338 -18.88 -9.38 6.03
N ASN A 339 -17.81 -10.14 6.21
CA ASN A 339 -17.86 -11.52 6.67
C ASN A 339 -17.41 -11.60 8.13
N LEU A 340 -18.17 -12.32 8.95
CA LEU A 340 -17.87 -12.58 10.35
C LEU A 340 -17.25 -13.97 10.48
N TYR A 341 -16.09 -14.04 11.14
CA TYR A 341 -15.33 -15.25 11.33
C TYR A 341 -15.13 -15.56 12.81
N ARG A 342 -14.93 -16.85 13.12
CA ARG A 342 -14.46 -17.34 14.40
C ARG A 342 -13.08 -17.95 14.25
N LEU A 343 -12.16 -17.58 15.14
CA LEU A 343 -10.84 -18.16 15.25
C LEU A 343 -10.83 -19.24 16.35
N GLU A 344 -10.57 -20.48 16.00
CA GLU A 344 -10.44 -21.58 16.97
C GLU A 344 -9.07 -22.24 16.85
N GLN A 345 -8.46 -22.57 17.99
CA GLN A 345 -7.25 -23.40 18.00
C GLN A 345 -7.66 -24.88 18.04
N LYS A 346 -7.21 -25.64 17.05
CA LYS A 346 -7.55 -27.06 16.89
C LYS A 346 -6.30 -27.89 16.68
N TRP A 347 -6.27 -29.10 17.23
CA TRP A 347 -5.18 -30.05 17.03
C TRP A 347 -5.39 -30.86 15.74
N THR A 348 -4.33 -31.03 14.94
CA THR A 348 -4.40 -31.81 13.68
C THR A 348 -3.17 -32.69 13.44
N CYS A 349 -3.32 -33.85 12.75
CA CYS A 349 -2.19 -34.71 12.38
C CYS A 349 -1.40 -34.00 11.25
N THR A 350 -0.08 -33.96 11.40
CA THR A 350 0.83 -33.34 10.42
C THR A 350 1.16 -34.26 9.24
N ASN A 351 0.88 -35.56 9.35
CA ASN A 351 1.11 -36.54 8.29
C ASN A 351 0.02 -36.42 7.22
N ASN A 352 0.39 -35.96 6.02
CA ASN A 352 -0.49 -35.77 4.86
C ASN A 352 -1.15 -37.04 4.31
N ARG A 353 -0.71 -38.23 4.73
CA ARG A 353 -1.32 -39.52 4.38
C ARG A 353 -2.29 -40.03 5.44
N CYS A 354 -2.42 -39.31 6.56
CA CYS A 354 -3.31 -39.70 7.64
C CYS A 354 -4.76 -39.30 7.33
N ARG A 355 -5.71 -40.16 7.68
CA ARG A 355 -7.15 -39.81 7.65
C ARG A 355 -7.50 -38.59 8.50
N ASN A 356 -6.70 -38.31 9.53
CA ASN A 356 -6.86 -37.16 10.43
C ASN A 356 -6.02 -35.95 10.00
N PHE A 357 -5.45 -35.95 8.78
CA PHE A 357 -4.74 -34.80 8.23
C PHE A 357 -5.72 -33.64 8.01
N ASN A 358 -5.45 -32.48 8.60
CA ASN A 358 -6.33 -31.31 8.59
C ASN A 358 -7.74 -31.55 9.17
N LEU A 359 -7.99 -32.68 9.85
CA LEU A 359 -9.23 -32.91 10.58
C LEU A 359 -9.09 -32.46 12.04
N ASN A 360 -10.23 -32.05 12.60
CA ASN A 360 -10.37 -31.67 14.00
C ASN A 360 -10.29 -32.90 14.90
N LEU A 361 -9.29 -32.95 15.78
CA LEU A 361 -9.16 -33.99 16.81
C LEU A 361 -9.55 -33.43 18.18
N PRO A 362 -10.41 -34.14 18.95
CA PRO A 362 -10.84 -33.67 20.26
C PRO A 362 -9.70 -33.78 21.30
N GLY A 363 -9.44 -32.68 22.01
CA GLY A 363 -8.62 -32.64 23.23
C GLY A 363 -7.12 -32.90 23.07
N HIS A 364 -6.35 -32.62 24.13
CA HIS A 364 -4.89 -32.54 24.19
C HIS A 364 -4.19 -33.91 24.02
N ILE A 365 -4.34 -34.57 22.87
CA ILE A 365 -3.68 -35.83 22.56
C ILE A 365 -2.29 -35.53 21.97
N GLN A 366 -1.20 -35.97 22.62
CA GLN A 366 0.15 -35.68 22.16
C GLN A 366 0.48 -36.29 20.79
N THR A 367 -0.15 -37.43 20.46
CA THR A 367 0.05 -38.14 19.20
C THR A 367 -1.29 -38.46 18.55
N CYS A 368 -1.33 -38.46 17.22
CA CYS A 368 -2.55 -38.77 16.51
C CYS A 368 -2.97 -40.24 16.71
N PRO A 369 -4.24 -40.52 17.03
CA PRO A 369 -4.72 -41.89 17.25
C PRO A 369 -4.70 -42.78 15.99
N ALA A 370 -4.49 -42.21 14.80
CA ALA A 370 -4.47 -42.96 13.54
C ALA A 370 -3.05 -43.13 12.96
N CYS A 371 -2.22 -42.09 13.03
CA CYS A 371 -0.89 -42.04 12.40
C CYS A 371 0.25 -42.14 13.42
N ASN A 372 -0.05 -42.07 14.72
CA ASN A 372 0.88 -41.85 15.85
C ASN A 372 1.86 -40.68 15.66
N THR A 373 1.62 -39.83 14.67
CA THR A 373 2.41 -38.62 14.41
C THR A 373 2.04 -37.57 15.44
N GLN A 374 3.03 -36.79 15.89
CA GLN A 374 2.80 -35.68 16.81
C GLN A 374 1.76 -34.71 16.24
N LEU A 375 0.73 -34.42 17.04
CA LEU A 375 -0.26 -33.43 16.67
C LEU A 375 0.35 -32.04 16.75
N LEU A 376 -0.14 -31.15 15.88
CA LEU A 376 0.22 -29.75 15.92
C LEU A 376 -1.06 -28.94 16.09
N GLU A 377 -1.05 -28.00 17.01
CA GLU A 377 -2.11 -27.02 17.16
C GLU A 377 -2.06 -26.05 15.98
N ARG A 378 -3.21 -25.84 15.35
CA ARG A 378 -3.37 -24.90 14.23
C ARG A 378 -4.57 -24.00 14.48
N GLU A 379 -4.43 -22.76 14.04
CA GLU A 379 -5.54 -21.83 13.92
C GLU A 379 -6.47 -22.27 12.79
N PHE A 380 -7.74 -22.41 13.12
CA PHE A 380 -8.83 -22.70 12.20
C PHE A 380 -9.75 -21.50 12.16
N VAL A 381 -10.03 -21.02 10.94
CA VAL A 381 -10.94 -19.90 10.70
C VAL A 381 -12.24 -20.45 10.14
N GLU A 382 -13.33 -20.25 10.87
CA GLU A 382 -14.68 -20.63 10.45
C GLU A 382 -15.46 -19.37 10.05
N LEU A 383 -16.10 -19.39 8.87
CA LEU A 383 -17.05 -18.34 8.46
C LEU A 383 -18.38 -18.60 9.16
N LEU A 384 -18.85 -17.61 9.95
CA LEU A 384 -20.12 -17.72 10.66
C LEU A 384 -21.26 -17.07 9.88
N GLU A 385 -21.03 -15.86 9.36
CA GLU A 385 -22.06 -15.04 8.74
C GLU A 385 -21.49 -14.21 7.60
N GLU A 386 -22.27 -14.07 6.53
CA GLU A 386 -22.05 -13.09 5.46
C GLU A 386 -23.10 -12.00 5.61
N ASN A 387 -22.66 -10.77 5.84
CA ASN A 387 -23.53 -9.64 6.09
C ASN A 387 -23.45 -8.67 4.90
N LYS A 388 -24.60 -8.32 4.32
CA LYS A 388 -24.70 -7.31 3.26
C LYS A 388 -25.45 -6.09 3.80
N TYR A 389 -24.95 -4.90 3.49
CA TYR A 389 -25.65 -3.67 3.81
C TYR A 389 -26.77 -3.41 2.81
N LYS A 390 -27.81 -2.71 3.25
CA LYS A 390 -28.86 -2.19 2.36
C LYS A 390 -28.30 -1.12 1.42
N GLU A 391 -27.45 -0.26 1.96
CA GLU A 391 -26.73 0.78 1.24
C GLU A 391 -25.24 0.63 1.52
N ALA A 392 -24.42 0.66 0.47
CA ALA A 392 -22.98 0.55 0.62
C ALA A 392 -22.39 1.86 1.18
N PHE A 393 -21.41 1.73 2.07
CA PHE A 393 -20.62 2.87 2.52
C PHE A 393 -19.60 3.20 1.43
N ALA A 394 -19.59 4.46 0.99
CA ALA A 394 -18.78 4.86 -0.16
C ALA A 394 -17.95 6.11 0.13
N LEU A 395 -16.67 6.08 -0.27
CA LEU A 395 -15.84 7.26 -0.41
C LEU A 395 -15.63 7.55 -1.88
N ASN A 396 -15.65 8.83 -2.21
CA ASN A 396 -15.50 9.29 -3.58
C ASN A 396 -14.41 10.35 -3.63
N TYR A 397 -13.49 10.21 -4.57
CA TYR A 397 -12.54 11.26 -4.88
C TYR A 397 -12.31 11.34 -6.38
N ASN A 398 -12.05 12.55 -6.87
CA ASN A 398 -11.73 12.77 -8.28
C ASN A 398 -10.22 12.72 -8.45
N THR A 399 -9.75 11.99 -9.45
CA THR A 399 -8.32 11.88 -9.76
C THR A 399 -8.07 11.76 -11.26
N PHE A 400 -6.80 11.79 -11.63
CA PHE A 400 -6.35 11.48 -12.98
C PHE A 400 -6.02 10.00 -13.08
N CYS A 401 -6.44 9.40 -14.19
CA CYS A 401 -6.21 8.01 -14.50
C CYS A 401 -5.67 7.85 -15.92
N VAL A 402 -5.00 6.73 -16.18
CA VAL A 402 -4.66 6.27 -17.53
C VAL A 402 -5.37 4.96 -17.76
N ARG A 403 -6.37 4.99 -18.64
CA ARG A 403 -7.06 3.78 -19.08
C ARG A 403 -6.20 3.05 -20.11
N VAL A 404 -5.99 1.77 -19.87
CA VAL A 404 -5.21 0.86 -20.72
C VAL A 404 -6.16 -0.13 -21.39
N GLU A 405 -6.26 -0.02 -22.71
CA GLU A 405 -7.09 -0.89 -23.53
C GLU A 405 -6.21 -1.72 -24.47
N ILE A 406 -6.42 -3.03 -24.49
CA ILE A 406 -5.65 -3.95 -25.33
C ILE A 406 -6.59 -4.59 -26.34
N ASN A 407 -6.24 -4.48 -27.62
CA ASN A 407 -7.09 -5.02 -28.67
C ASN A 407 -7.09 -6.56 -28.68
N THR A 408 -7.98 -7.17 -29.46
CA THR A 408 -8.18 -8.62 -29.46
C THR A 408 -6.94 -9.38 -29.95
N ASP A 409 -6.19 -8.84 -30.90
CA ASP A 409 -4.99 -9.50 -31.45
C ASP A 409 -3.86 -9.52 -30.41
N ALA A 410 -3.64 -8.41 -29.71
CA ALA A 410 -2.68 -8.34 -28.62
C ALA A 410 -3.05 -9.27 -27.46
N ARG A 411 -4.34 -9.42 -27.12
CA ARG A 411 -4.79 -10.39 -26.11
C ARG A 411 -4.48 -11.85 -26.49
N LYS A 412 -4.73 -12.23 -27.75
CA LYS A 412 -4.37 -13.57 -28.26
C LYS A 412 -2.87 -13.80 -28.17
N TYR A 413 -2.09 -12.78 -28.53
CA TYR A 413 -0.65 -12.83 -28.47
C TYR A 413 -0.11 -12.96 -27.04
N PHE A 414 -0.65 -12.19 -26.07
CA PHE A 414 -0.33 -12.34 -24.65
C PHE A 414 -0.63 -13.76 -24.15
N SER A 415 -1.78 -14.32 -24.55
CA SER A 415 -2.13 -15.71 -24.23
C SER A 415 -1.10 -16.70 -24.77
N ALA A 416 -0.57 -16.47 -25.98
CA ALA A 416 0.45 -17.33 -26.58
C ALA A 416 1.77 -17.30 -25.80
N ILE A 417 2.25 -16.12 -25.38
CA ILE A 417 3.49 -15.97 -24.59
C ILE A 417 3.40 -16.81 -23.31
N VAL A 418 2.34 -16.63 -22.54
CA VAL A 418 2.16 -17.33 -21.26
C VAL A 418 2.02 -18.84 -21.47
N LYS A 419 1.27 -19.27 -22.48
CA LYS A 419 1.12 -20.71 -22.80
C LYS A 419 2.43 -21.36 -23.22
N ASN A 420 3.27 -20.66 -23.98
CA ASN A 420 4.58 -21.15 -24.39
C ASN A 420 5.49 -21.30 -23.17
N LEU A 421 5.55 -20.30 -22.30
CA LEU A 421 6.33 -20.35 -21.07
C LEU A 421 5.88 -21.47 -20.12
N ARG A 422 4.55 -21.67 -19.96
CA ARG A 422 3.99 -22.80 -19.20
C ARG A 422 4.46 -24.15 -19.77
N LYS A 423 4.44 -24.32 -21.09
CA LYS A 423 4.91 -25.55 -21.76
C LYS A 423 6.41 -25.77 -21.54
N GLU A 424 7.23 -24.73 -21.65
CA GLU A 424 8.67 -24.83 -21.40
C GLU A 424 8.99 -25.31 -19.99
N ILE A 425 8.26 -24.80 -18.99
CA ILE A 425 8.41 -25.21 -17.59
C ILE A 425 7.98 -26.68 -17.42
N LEU A 426 6.81 -27.07 -17.92
CA LEU A 426 6.32 -28.44 -17.84
C LEU A 426 7.23 -29.45 -18.55
N ASN A 427 7.93 -29.04 -19.61
CA ASN A 427 8.91 -29.87 -20.31
C ASN A 427 10.18 -30.10 -19.47
N LYS A 428 10.56 -29.16 -18.60
CA LYS A 428 11.77 -29.23 -17.78
C LYS A 428 11.55 -29.88 -16.42
N GLN A 429 10.34 -29.80 -15.87
CA GLN A 429 10.04 -30.30 -14.52
C GLN A 429 8.60 -30.80 -14.40
N LYS A 430 8.41 -31.85 -13.59
CA LYS A 430 7.10 -32.43 -13.26
C LYS A 430 6.39 -31.72 -12.11
N TYR A 431 7.14 -31.07 -11.22
CA TYR A 431 6.60 -30.38 -10.05
C TYR A 431 6.69 -28.87 -10.25
N ILE A 432 5.60 -28.17 -9.97
CA ILE A 432 5.52 -26.71 -10.05
C ILE A 432 5.89 -26.16 -8.67
N SER A 433 6.92 -25.33 -8.61
CA SER A 433 7.32 -24.66 -7.37
C SER A 433 6.26 -23.66 -6.91
N ASN A 434 6.28 -23.26 -5.64
CA ASN A 434 5.33 -22.26 -5.12
C ASN A 434 5.50 -20.90 -5.82
N GLU A 435 6.72 -20.57 -6.23
CA GLU A 435 7.09 -19.35 -6.94
C GLU A 435 6.51 -19.30 -8.36
N GLU A 436 6.37 -20.46 -9.01
CA GLU A 436 5.82 -20.58 -10.37
C GLU A 436 4.30 -20.76 -10.38
N LYS A 437 3.69 -21.02 -9.23
CA LYS A 437 2.26 -21.31 -9.09
C LYS A 437 1.37 -20.23 -9.71
N GLN A 438 1.70 -18.95 -9.50
CA GLN A 438 0.96 -17.81 -10.06
C GLN A 438 0.92 -17.86 -11.60
N LEU A 439 2.01 -18.28 -12.25
CA LEU A 439 2.04 -18.40 -13.71
C LEU A 439 1.00 -19.39 -14.23
N PHE A 440 0.69 -20.45 -13.49
CA PHE A 440 -0.24 -21.51 -13.90
C PHE A 440 -1.69 -21.24 -13.47
N GLU A 441 -1.91 -20.57 -12.35
CA GLU A 441 -3.24 -20.33 -11.79
C GLU A 441 -3.93 -19.08 -12.36
N SER A 442 -3.16 -18.09 -12.81
CA SER A 442 -3.70 -16.81 -13.28
C SER A 442 -4.17 -16.84 -14.74
N ASN A 443 -5.10 -15.95 -15.09
CA ASN A 443 -5.48 -15.71 -16.48
C ASN A 443 -4.30 -15.15 -17.28
N GLU A 444 -4.11 -15.60 -18.53
CA GLU A 444 -2.92 -15.23 -19.32
C GLU A 444 -2.87 -13.75 -19.69
N THR A 445 -4.02 -13.10 -19.93
CA THR A 445 -4.04 -11.66 -20.20
C THR A 445 -3.77 -10.90 -18.91
N GLN A 446 -4.40 -11.32 -17.81
CA GLN A 446 -4.24 -10.68 -16.50
C GLN A 446 -2.77 -10.64 -16.07
N ILE A 447 -2.06 -11.78 -16.15
CA ILE A 447 -0.65 -11.85 -15.73
C ILE A 447 0.26 -10.96 -16.58
N CYS A 448 0.01 -10.89 -17.90
CA CYS A 448 0.77 -10.01 -18.79
C CYS A 448 0.58 -8.54 -18.43
N VAL A 449 -0.67 -8.10 -18.34
CA VAL A 449 -0.99 -6.68 -18.12
C VAL A 449 -0.58 -6.24 -16.73
N HIS A 450 -0.86 -7.05 -15.72
CA HIS A 450 -0.53 -6.72 -14.34
C HIS A 450 0.98 -6.69 -14.11
N THR A 451 1.73 -7.66 -14.64
CA THR A 451 3.21 -7.64 -14.57
C THR A 451 3.78 -6.41 -15.25
N LEU A 452 3.32 -6.08 -16.46
CA LEU A 452 3.80 -4.92 -17.20
C LEU A 452 3.49 -3.61 -16.46
N ALA A 453 2.30 -3.51 -15.86
CA ALA A 453 1.91 -2.33 -15.10
C ALA A 453 2.81 -2.10 -13.88
N HIS A 454 3.12 -3.15 -13.12
CA HIS A 454 4.06 -3.04 -12.00
C HIS A 454 5.46 -2.65 -12.45
N GLN A 455 5.96 -3.24 -13.54
CA GLN A 455 7.26 -2.89 -14.10
C GLN A 455 7.33 -1.42 -14.53
N LEU A 456 6.25 -0.90 -15.13
CA LEU A 456 6.13 0.52 -15.46
C LEU A 456 6.14 1.38 -14.21
N MET A 457 5.31 1.09 -13.20
CA MET A 457 5.24 1.88 -11.96
C MET A 457 6.59 1.92 -11.22
N LEU A 458 7.30 0.79 -11.15
CA LEU A 458 8.62 0.71 -10.54
C LEU A 458 9.69 1.49 -11.34
N SER A 459 9.46 1.71 -12.63
CA SER A 459 10.37 2.49 -13.48
C SER A 459 10.15 3.99 -13.40
N LEU A 460 8.96 4.44 -12.99
CA LEU A 460 8.61 5.87 -12.98
C LEU A 460 9.56 6.73 -12.15
N PRO A 461 10.03 6.34 -10.95
CA PRO A 461 11.04 7.12 -10.22
C PRO A 461 12.34 7.39 -10.99
N LEU A 462 12.62 6.61 -12.04
CA LEU A 462 13.81 6.76 -12.90
C LEU A 462 13.58 7.64 -14.14
N VAL A 463 12.37 8.18 -14.28
CA VAL A 463 11.94 9.03 -15.38
C VAL A 463 11.90 10.49 -14.92
N GLU A 464 12.07 11.43 -15.85
CA GLU A 464 11.96 12.85 -15.56
C GLU A 464 10.60 13.17 -14.91
N HIS A 465 10.62 13.91 -13.81
CA HIS A 465 9.44 14.24 -12.99
C HIS A 465 8.68 13.05 -12.38
N GLY A 466 9.16 11.81 -12.54
CA GLY A 466 8.55 10.67 -11.87
C GLY A 466 8.85 10.68 -10.38
N ALA A 467 7.81 10.56 -9.56
CA ALA A 467 7.89 10.54 -8.11
C ALA A 467 7.82 9.09 -7.59
N ASN A 468 7.27 8.89 -6.39
CA ASN A 468 7.29 7.59 -5.73
C ASN A 468 6.31 6.62 -6.43
N SER A 469 6.64 5.32 -6.44
CA SER A 469 5.69 4.28 -6.88
C SER A 469 4.45 4.16 -5.97
N ARG A 470 4.40 4.91 -4.85
CA ARG A 470 3.24 5.05 -3.97
C ARG A 470 2.27 6.16 -4.39
N ASP A 471 2.65 7.00 -5.35
CA ASP A 471 1.85 8.13 -5.81
C ASP A 471 0.91 7.75 -6.96
N ILE A 472 1.03 6.51 -7.46
CA ILE A 472 0.24 5.89 -8.53
C ILE A 472 -0.05 4.44 -8.14
N ASP A 473 -1.22 3.94 -8.48
CA ASP A 473 -1.59 2.53 -8.36
C ASP A 473 -2.17 2.00 -9.69
N PHE A 474 -2.32 0.68 -9.78
CA PHE A 474 -2.90 0.01 -10.94
C PHE A 474 -3.95 -1.02 -10.54
N MET A 475 -5.05 -1.10 -11.29
CA MET A 475 -6.10 -2.10 -11.10
C MET A 475 -6.64 -2.60 -12.44
N LEU A 476 -6.99 -3.88 -12.49
CA LEU A 476 -7.69 -4.49 -13.62
C LEU A 476 -9.18 -4.58 -13.36
N ILE A 477 -10.00 -4.17 -14.34
CA ILE A 477 -11.45 -4.21 -14.28
C ILE A 477 -11.98 -5.02 -15.46
N GLU A 478 -12.83 -5.99 -15.16
CA GLU A 478 -13.60 -6.69 -16.18
C GLU A 478 -14.86 -5.90 -16.52
N VAL A 479 -14.97 -5.47 -17.77
CA VAL A 479 -16.15 -4.73 -18.24
C VAL A 479 -17.23 -5.75 -18.66
N PRO A 480 -18.38 -5.81 -17.95
CA PRO A 480 -19.39 -6.87 -18.15
C PRO A 480 -19.99 -6.87 -19.55
N SER A 481 -20.09 -5.71 -20.19
CA SER A 481 -20.77 -5.55 -21.48
C SER A 481 -20.06 -6.24 -22.64
N ASN A 482 -18.76 -6.58 -22.51
CA ASN A 482 -17.97 -7.20 -23.58
C ASN A 482 -16.91 -8.21 -23.08
N TYR A 483 -16.89 -8.56 -21.78
CA TYR A 483 -15.84 -9.37 -21.13
C TYR A 483 -14.42 -8.89 -21.50
N LYS A 484 -14.24 -7.58 -21.63
CA LYS A 484 -12.94 -6.96 -21.89
C LYS A 484 -12.31 -6.60 -20.56
N ILE A 485 -11.08 -7.04 -20.37
CA ILE A 485 -10.22 -6.58 -19.27
C ILE A 485 -9.68 -5.21 -19.67
N VAL A 486 -9.90 -4.21 -18.81
CA VAL A 486 -9.39 -2.85 -18.94
C VAL A 486 -8.51 -2.57 -17.73
N GLY A 487 -7.32 -2.02 -17.95
CA GLY A 487 -6.45 -1.59 -16.87
C GLY A 487 -6.63 -0.11 -16.57
N TYR A 488 -6.50 0.28 -15.31
CA TYR A 488 -6.45 1.67 -14.90
C TYR A 488 -5.20 1.90 -14.06
N PHE A 489 -4.31 2.75 -14.56
CA PHE A 489 -3.41 3.47 -13.66
C PHE A 489 -4.18 4.64 -13.07
N PHE A 490 -3.96 4.96 -11.80
CA PHE A 490 -4.61 6.09 -11.16
C PHE A 490 -3.73 6.69 -10.08
N ASP A 491 -3.78 8.01 -9.96
CA ASP A 491 -3.09 8.72 -8.90
C ASP A 491 -3.83 8.51 -7.57
N THR A 492 -3.09 8.25 -6.49
CA THR A 492 -3.62 7.77 -5.20
C THR A 492 -4.19 8.88 -4.30
N CYS A 493 -4.25 10.12 -4.79
CA CYS A 493 -4.70 11.27 -4.03
C CYS A 493 -5.80 12.03 -4.79
N GLU A 494 -6.67 12.72 -4.05
CA GLU A 494 -7.64 13.63 -4.65
C GLU A 494 -6.92 14.70 -5.47
N HIS A 495 -7.45 14.99 -6.66
CA HIS A 495 -6.89 15.86 -7.69
C HIS A 495 -5.61 15.35 -8.37
N GLY A 496 -5.12 14.17 -7.98
CA GLY A 496 -3.95 13.54 -8.57
C GLY A 496 -2.61 14.01 -7.99
N THR A 497 -1.59 13.21 -8.27
CA THR A 497 -0.19 13.41 -7.89
C THR A 497 0.67 13.83 -9.09
N GLY A 498 0.12 13.71 -10.30
CA GLY A 498 0.79 13.96 -11.57
C GLY A 498 1.53 12.78 -12.14
N MET A 499 1.39 11.60 -11.52
CA MET A 499 2.09 10.40 -11.95
C MET A 499 1.47 9.79 -13.20
N CYS A 500 0.15 9.81 -13.32
CA CYS A 500 -0.55 9.39 -14.54
C CYS A 500 -0.14 10.25 -15.75
N ASP A 501 -0.06 11.57 -15.58
CA ASP A 501 0.40 12.49 -16.62
C ASP A 501 1.86 12.23 -16.99
N THR A 502 2.70 12.02 -15.98
CA THR A 502 4.13 11.69 -16.17
C THR A 502 4.29 10.37 -16.92
N LEU A 503 3.54 9.33 -16.54
CA LEU A 503 3.54 8.04 -17.20
C LEU A 503 3.18 8.17 -18.68
N VAL A 504 2.11 8.90 -19.02
CA VAL A 504 1.73 9.09 -20.42
C VAL A 504 2.78 9.91 -21.14
N LYS A 505 3.20 11.05 -20.59
CA LYS A 505 4.18 11.94 -21.22
C LYS A 505 5.48 11.22 -21.57
N TYR A 506 5.99 10.40 -20.66
CA TYR A 506 7.27 9.71 -20.78
C TYR A 506 7.15 8.19 -20.98
N LEU A 507 6.02 7.71 -21.51
CA LEU A 507 5.70 6.29 -21.63
C LEU A 507 6.81 5.43 -22.26
N GLU A 508 7.40 5.87 -23.36
CA GLU A 508 8.51 5.18 -24.03
C GLU A 508 9.77 5.10 -23.15
N THR A 509 10.07 6.19 -22.43
CA THR A 509 11.19 6.20 -21.48
C THR A 509 10.91 5.29 -20.29
N ALA A 510 9.67 5.27 -19.80
CA ALA A 510 9.25 4.36 -18.74
C ALA A 510 9.44 2.89 -19.18
N PHE A 511 9.05 2.51 -20.40
CA PHE A 511 9.34 1.17 -20.93
C PHE A 511 10.84 0.86 -20.96
N MET A 512 11.68 1.77 -21.46
CA MET A 512 13.14 1.57 -21.48
C MET A 512 13.73 1.41 -20.08
N LYS A 513 13.29 2.23 -19.11
CA LYS A 513 13.72 2.14 -17.71
C LYS A 513 13.21 0.86 -17.04
N ALA A 514 11.98 0.45 -17.32
CA ALA A 514 11.40 -0.81 -16.84
C ALA A 514 12.21 -2.00 -17.36
N LYS A 515 12.54 -2.05 -18.66
CA LYS A 515 13.39 -3.11 -19.22
C LYS A 515 14.75 -3.15 -18.53
N PHE A 516 15.39 -1.99 -18.40
CA PHE A 516 16.69 -1.89 -17.72
C PHE A 516 16.64 -2.42 -16.28
N LEU A 517 15.62 -2.04 -15.51
CA LEU A 517 15.42 -2.53 -14.14
C LEU A 517 15.22 -4.05 -14.10
N VAL A 518 14.39 -4.59 -14.98
CA VAL A 518 14.05 -6.02 -14.99
C VAL A 518 15.23 -6.88 -15.43
N ASP A 519 15.98 -6.46 -16.46
CA ASP A 519 17.17 -7.16 -16.96
C ASP A 519 18.27 -7.24 -15.90
N ASN A 520 18.54 -6.13 -15.22
CA ASN A 520 19.64 -6.04 -14.26
C ASN A 520 19.25 -6.55 -12.86
N CYS A 521 17.99 -6.93 -12.66
CA CYS A 521 17.55 -7.53 -11.42
C CYS A 521 17.99 -9.01 -11.36
N PRO A 522 18.73 -9.45 -10.32
CA PRO A 522 19.24 -10.81 -10.24
C PRO A 522 18.16 -11.86 -9.92
N CYS A 523 16.93 -11.44 -9.58
CA CYS A 523 15.89 -12.38 -9.21
C CYS A 523 15.37 -13.18 -10.42
N LYS A 524 14.92 -14.42 -10.16
CA LYS A 524 14.42 -15.34 -11.19
C LYS A 524 12.95 -15.11 -11.54
N TYR A 525 12.10 -15.03 -10.52
CA TYR A 525 10.63 -15.04 -10.68
C TYR A 525 9.99 -13.65 -10.54
N GLY A 526 10.66 -12.74 -9.84
CA GLY A 526 10.15 -11.42 -9.48
C GLY A 526 10.55 -11.02 -8.05
N CYS A 527 10.78 -9.73 -7.80
CA CYS A 527 11.05 -9.15 -6.48
C CYS A 527 10.67 -7.65 -6.48
N SER A 528 10.93 -6.91 -5.38
CA SER A 528 10.51 -5.50 -5.23
C SER A 528 11.16 -4.62 -6.24
N SER A 529 12.38 -4.98 -6.64
CA SER A 529 13.18 -4.15 -7.52
C SER A 529 12.69 -4.22 -8.96
N CYS A 530 11.84 -5.19 -9.32
CA CYS A 530 11.45 -5.39 -10.72
C CYS A 530 9.97 -5.72 -10.98
N THR A 531 9.20 -6.27 -10.04
CA THR A 531 7.84 -6.73 -10.34
C THR A 531 6.83 -6.58 -9.21
N THR A 532 7.22 -6.62 -7.94
CA THR A 532 6.25 -6.65 -6.83
C THR A 532 6.17 -5.29 -6.15
N ILE A 533 4.96 -4.82 -5.86
CA ILE A 533 4.69 -3.53 -5.23
C ILE A 533 3.90 -3.80 -3.94
N GLN A 534 4.38 -3.29 -2.80
CA GLN A 534 3.83 -3.59 -1.48
C GLN A 534 2.32 -3.27 -1.36
N ARG A 535 1.82 -2.27 -2.11
CA ARG A 535 0.44 -1.75 -2.03
C ARG A 535 -0.46 -2.17 -3.19
N CYS A 536 -0.04 -3.13 -4.00
CA CYS A 536 -0.83 -3.64 -5.10
C CYS A 536 -2.27 -3.98 -4.65
N PRO A 537 -3.30 -3.32 -5.21
CA PRO A 537 -4.71 -3.59 -4.88
C PRO A 537 -5.13 -5.05 -5.14
N ASP A 538 -4.46 -5.72 -6.07
CA ASP A 538 -4.68 -7.12 -6.45
C ASP A 538 -3.77 -8.11 -5.70
N ASP A 539 -3.22 -7.73 -4.53
CA ASP A 539 -2.38 -8.55 -3.65
C ASP A 539 -1.10 -9.12 -4.33
N ASN A 540 -0.56 -8.45 -5.34
CA ASN A 540 0.56 -8.96 -6.15
C ASN A 540 0.28 -10.35 -6.78
N LYS A 541 -0.99 -10.72 -6.99
CA LYS A 541 -1.37 -11.94 -7.71
C LYS A 541 -1.10 -11.77 -9.21
N ALA A 542 -0.92 -12.87 -9.93
CA ALA A 542 -0.70 -12.85 -11.37
C ALA A 542 0.51 -11.98 -11.80
N LEU A 543 1.68 -12.21 -11.19
CA LEU A 543 2.94 -11.54 -11.56
C LEU A 543 4.00 -12.56 -11.95
N PHE A 544 4.75 -12.31 -13.03
CA PHE A 544 5.89 -13.15 -13.41
C PHE A 544 6.95 -12.41 -14.23
N LYS A 545 8.17 -12.30 -13.71
CA LYS A 545 9.26 -11.48 -14.27
C LYS A 545 9.47 -11.68 -15.77
N SER A 546 9.62 -12.94 -16.21
CA SER A 546 9.96 -13.22 -17.62
C SER A 546 8.83 -12.88 -18.59
N VAL A 547 7.57 -12.97 -18.15
CA VAL A 547 6.42 -12.55 -18.98
C VAL A 547 6.52 -11.06 -19.26
N GLY A 548 6.76 -10.25 -18.23
CA GLY A 548 6.91 -8.81 -18.39
C GLY A 548 8.15 -8.43 -19.20
N LEU A 549 9.28 -9.12 -18.98
CA LEU A 549 10.51 -8.87 -19.75
C LEU A 549 10.32 -9.11 -21.25
N SER A 550 9.70 -10.23 -21.64
CA SER A 550 9.43 -10.52 -23.05
C SER A 550 8.54 -9.45 -23.69
N LEU A 551 7.54 -8.93 -22.96
CA LEU A 551 6.69 -7.85 -23.44
C LEU A 551 7.46 -6.53 -23.59
N LEU A 552 8.33 -6.20 -22.62
CA LEU A 552 9.16 -4.99 -22.66
C LEU A 552 10.16 -5.01 -23.82
N GLU A 553 10.81 -6.14 -24.06
CA GLU A 553 11.73 -6.35 -25.19
C GLU A 553 11.05 -6.07 -26.53
N GLU A 554 9.84 -6.57 -26.69
CA GLU A 554 9.07 -6.40 -27.91
C GLU A 554 8.56 -4.98 -28.11
N ILE A 555 8.05 -4.34 -27.05
CA ILE A 555 7.58 -2.95 -27.11
C ILE A 555 8.71 -2.02 -27.54
N ILE A 556 9.94 -2.27 -27.09
CA ILE A 556 11.12 -1.45 -27.41
C ILE A 556 11.69 -1.81 -28.79
N ASN A 557 11.72 -3.09 -29.16
CA ASN A 557 12.29 -3.58 -30.42
C ASN A 557 11.26 -4.33 -31.29
N PRO A 558 10.23 -3.65 -31.84
CA PRO A 558 9.15 -4.30 -32.59
C PRO A 558 9.61 -4.96 -33.92
N THR A 559 10.86 -4.76 -34.34
CA THR A 559 11.40 -5.21 -35.63
C THR A 559 12.34 -6.43 -35.58
N GLN A 560 12.81 -6.87 -34.41
CA GLN A 560 13.75 -8.01 -34.33
C GLN A 560 13.07 -9.40 -34.35
N THR A 561 11.77 -9.50 -34.07
CA THR A 561 11.04 -10.79 -34.06
C THR A 561 10.59 -11.26 -35.45
N ARG A 562 10.86 -10.49 -36.52
CA ARG A 562 10.61 -10.95 -37.91
C ARG A 562 11.67 -11.93 -38.43
N THR A 563 12.74 -12.20 -37.68
CA THR A 563 13.90 -12.97 -38.16
C THR A 563 14.15 -14.29 -37.40
N ILE A 564 13.21 -14.74 -36.57
CA ILE A 564 13.27 -16.07 -35.95
C ILE A 564 12.11 -16.90 -36.49
N ASN A 565 12.26 -17.34 -37.75
CA ASN A 565 11.63 -18.48 -38.41
C ASN A 565 11.71 -18.24 -39.93
N GLN A 566 12.89 -18.52 -40.50
CA GLN A 566 12.97 -19.05 -41.86
C GLN A 566 13.18 -20.55 -41.77
#